data_AF-A0A419S1K0-F1
#
_entry.id   AF-A0A419S1K0-F1
#
_cell.length_a   1.000
_cell.length_b   1.000
_cell.length_c   1.000
_cell.angle_alpha   90.00
_cell.angle_beta   90.00
_cell.angle_gamma   90.00
#
_symmetry.space_group_name_H-M   'P 1'
#
loop_
_entity.id
_entity.type
_entity.pdbx_description
1 polymer ?
#
loop_
_entity_poly.entity_id
_entity_poly.type
_entity_poly.pdbx_seq_one_letter_code
_entity_poly.pdbx_strand_id
1 'polypeptide(L)'
;MKRTNLKNIVISNSIELHLNMKFEDYEFQLNDWGESDNYCQIDDNTFIFLECECTQKHPNTNILKYWPFLEENKDYKVILFHYFYPENKAPKNRIRLCRFTASKLEAIFQERFQYVYLCEDINQFGNIILQQKKGLMQKLLTGEIRVNIKQN
;
A
#
# COMPACT_ATOMS: atom_id res chain seq x y z
N MET A 1 13.79 13.51 8.58
CA MET A 1 13.13 12.24 8.23
C MET A 1 13.84 11.12 8.97
N LYS A 2 13.09 10.18 9.56
CA LYS A 2 13.65 9.04 10.28
C LYS A 2 13.95 7.93 9.29
N ARG A 3 15.08 7.23 9.48
CA ARG A 3 15.48 6.13 8.59
C ARG A 3 14.59 4.92 8.87
N THR A 4 14.12 4.27 7.80
CA THR A 4 13.29 3.08 7.96
C THR A 4 14.09 1.89 8.50
N ASN A 5 13.38 0.91 9.06
CA ASN A 5 13.98 -0.31 9.57
C ASN A 5 14.57 -1.14 8.42
N LEU A 6 15.76 -1.73 8.61
CA LEU A 6 16.40 -2.63 7.63
C LEU A 6 15.47 -3.74 7.11
N LYS A 7 14.60 -4.30 7.96
CA LYS A 7 13.62 -5.30 7.54
C LYS A 7 12.62 -4.74 6.53
N ASN A 8 12.21 -3.49 6.68
CA ASN A 8 11.27 -2.82 5.78
C ASN A 8 11.96 -2.45 4.46
N ILE A 9 13.25 -2.08 4.49
CA ILE A 9 14.09 -1.87 3.29
C ILE A 9 14.14 -3.13 2.43
N VAL A 10 14.30 -4.31 3.03
CA VAL A 10 14.29 -5.57 2.27
C VAL A 10 12.97 -5.77 1.53
N ILE A 11 11.85 -5.40 2.15
CA ILE A 11 10.53 -5.49 1.51
C ILE A 11 10.39 -4.46 0.39
N SER A 12 10.74 -3.19 0.62
CA SER A 12 10.69 -2.17 -0.43
C SER A 12 11.59 -2.54 -1.60
N ASN A 13 12.84 -2.97 -1.38
CA ASN A 13 13.75 -3.39 -2.44
C ASN A 13 13.19 -4.54 -3.29
N SER A 14 12.46 -5.48 -2.68
CA SER A 14 11.78 -6.51 -3.48
C SER A 14 10.65 -5.92 -4.33
N ILE A 15 9.88 -4.96 -3.79
CA ILE A 15 8.85 -4.24 -4.56
C ILE A 15 9.51 -3.46 -5.72
N GLU A 16 10.62 -2.75 -5.45
CA GLU A 16 11.40 -2.02 -6.45
C GLU A 16 11.80 -2.90 -7.63
N LEU A 17 12.37 -4.08 -7.35
CA LEU A 17 12.82 -5.03 -8.37
C LEU A 17 11.69 -5.48 -9.30
N HIS A 18 10.47 -5.61 -8.78
CA HIS A 18 9.33 -6.11 -9.55
C HIS A 18 8.55 -5.01 -10.29
N LEU A 19 8.55 -3.80 -9.75
CA LEU A 19 7.77 -2.67 -10.27
C LEU A 19 8.63 -1.62 -11.00
N ASN A 20 9.96 -1.73 -10.94
CA ASN A 20 10.91 -0.76 -11.47
C ASN A 20 10.64 0.66 -10.92
N MET A 21 10.49 0.74 -9.61
CA MET A 21 10.25 1.96 -8.84
C MET A 21 11.33 2.09 -7.77
N LYS A 22 11.62 3.30 -7.29
CA LYS A 22 12.64 3.53 -6.26
C LYS A 22 12.01 4.09 -4.99
N PHE A 23 12.25 3.45 -3.86
CA PHE A 23 11.88 3.87 -2.52
C PHE A 23 13.02 4.65 -1.87
N GLU A 24 12.67 5.50 -0.91
CA GLU A 24 13.60 6.49 -0.35
C GLU A 24 14.40 5.99 0.87
N ASP A 25 14.08 4.82 1.44
CA ASP A 25 14.67 4.27 2.68
C ASP A 25 14.47 5.14 3.94
N TYR A 26 13.50 6.05 3.88
CA TYR A 26 13.07 6.90 4.98
C TYR A 26 11.57 6.75 5.21
N GLU A 27 11.17 6.97 6.46
CA GLU A 27 9.76 7.08 6.82
C GLU A 27 9.19 8.41 6.30
N PHE A 28 7.96 8.36 5.81
CA PHE A 28 7.24 9.54 5.31
C PHE A 28 6.30 10.09 6.39
N GLN A 29 6.36 11.39 6.67
CA GLN A 29 5.45 12.02 7.63
C GLN A 29 4.09 12.31 6.97
N LEU A 30 3.03 11.70 7.49
CA LEU A 30 1.64 11.91 7.05
C LEU A 30 1.00 13.06 7.85
N ASN A 31 1.64 14.23 7.81
CA ASN A 31 1.35 15.36 8.70
C ASN A 31 1.35 14.91 10.17
N ASP A 32 0.33 15.27 10.95
CA ASP A 32 0.19 14.90 12.37
C ASP A 32 -0.48 13.53 12.58
N TRP A 33 -0.76 12.79 11.51
CA TRP A 33 -1.51 11.52 11.56
C TRP A 33 -0.63 10.28 11.69
N GLY A 34 0.69 10.45 11.62
CA GLY A 34 1.70 9.42 11.83
C GLY A 34 2.71 9.34 10.69
N GLU A 35 3.41 8.21 10.63
CA GLU A 35 4.50 7.97 9.69
C GLU A 35 4.18 6.77 8.82
N SER A 36 4.56 6.79 7.55
CA SER A 36 4.63 5.58 6.74
C SER A 36 6.01 4.93 6.81
N ASP A 37 6.08 3.60 6.90
CA ASP A 37 7.35 2.89 7.10
C ASP A 37 8.35 3.16 5.96
N ASN A 38 7.89 3.22 4.72
CA ASN A 38 8.71 3.60 3.58
C ASN A 38 7.81 4.16 2.46
N TYR A 39 8.40 4.84 1.48
CA TYR A 39 7.65 5.40 0.36
C TYR A 39 8.45 5.49 -0.92
N CYS A 40 7.72 5.50 -2.03
CA CYS A 40 8.18 5.86 -3.37
C CYS A 40 7.26 6.97 -3.88
N GLN A 41 7.85 8.04 -4.38
CA GLN A 41 7.13 9.11 -5.06
C GLN A 41 7.21 8.89 -6.57
N ILE A 42 6.06 8.72 -7.23
CA ILE A 42 6.00 8.51 -8.69
C ILE A 42 6.07 9.86 -9.43
N ASP A 43 5.35 10.84 -8.91
CA ASP A 43 5.28 12.23 -9.38
C ASP A 43 4.96 13.17 -8.21
N ASP A 44 4.76 14.45 -8.47
CA ASP A 44 4.55 15.49 -7.45
C ASP A 44 3.40 15.16 -6.46
N ASN A 45 2.41 14.38 -6.87
CA ASN A 45 1.19 14.13 -6.09
C ASN A 45 0.86 12.64 -5.90
N THR A 46 1.58 11.72 -6.56
CA THR A 46 1.29 10.29 -6.50
C THR A 46 2.36 9.57 -5.68
N PHE A 47 1.91 8.93 -4.60
CA PHE A 47 2.76 8.21 -3.66
C PHE A 47 2.39 6.73 -3.58
N ILE A 48 3.42 5.89 -3.49
CA ILE A 48 3.31 4.52 -3.03
C ILE A 48 3.86 4.47 -1.62
N PHE A 49 3.02 4.09 -0.67
CA PHE A 49 3.39 3.93 0.72
C PHE A 49 3.50 2.46 1.09
N LEU A 50 4.43 2.13 1.97
CA LEU A 50 4.64 0.80 2.49
C LEU A 50 4.41 0.79 4.01
N GLU A 51 3.62 -0.17 4.46
CA GLU A 51 3.38 -0.47 5.87
C GLU A 51 3.73 -1.94 6.13
N CYS A 52 4.57 -2.20 7.11
CA CYS A 52 5.17 -3.48 7.38
C CYS A 52 4.79 -3.97 8.78
N GLU A 53 3.80 -4.86 8.84
CA GLU A 53 3.21 -5.38 10.05
C GLU A 53 3.95 -6.60 10.57
N CYS A 54 4.72 -6.44 11.65
CA CYS A 54 5.39 -7.55 12.32
C CYS A 54 4.69 -7.94 13.63
N THR A 55 4.53 -7.00 14.57
CA THR A 55 4.04 -7.28 15.94
C THR A 55 2.85 -6.42 16.38
N GLN A 56 2.36 -5.54 15.51
CA GLN A 56 1.34 -4.56 15.87
C GLN A 56 0.01 -5.23 16.24
N LYS A 57 -0.56 -4.80 17.37
CA LYS A 57 -1.85 -5.32 17.87
C LYS A 57 -3.05 -4.80 17.07
N HIS A 58 -2.89 -3.64 16.43
CA HIS A 58 -3.95 -2.92 15.73
C HIS A 58 -3.47 -2.46 14.34
N PRO A 59 -3.25 -3.37 13.38
CA PRO A 59 -2.75 -3.02 12.05
C PRO A 59 -3.72 -2.12 11.25
N ASN A 60 -4.99 -2.02 11.67
CA ASN A 60 -5.96 -1.14 11.01
C ASN A 60 -5.68 0.34 11.26
N THR A 61 -4.95 0.72 12.31
CA THR A 61 -4.58 2.12 12.56
C THR A 61 -3.63 2.64 11.48
N ASN A 62 -2.76 1.77 10.94
CA ASN A 62 -1.89 2.10 9.82
C ASN A 62 -2.67 2.36 8.53
N ILE A 63 -3.89 1.86 8.38
CA ILE A 63 -4.74 2.25 7.24
C ILE A 63 -5.48 3.55 7.56
N LEU A 64 -5.96 3.71 8.80
CA LEU A 64 -6.78 4.87 9.18
C LEU A 64 -6.04 6.21 9.08
N LYS A 65 -4.72 6.25 9.31
CA LYS A 65 -3.93 7.48 9.18
C LYS A 65 -3.99 8.12 7.79
N TYR A 66 -4.22 7.33 6.74
CA TYR A 66 -4.33 7.86 5.38
C TYR A 66 -5.63 8.61 5.11
N TRP A 67 -6.69 8.38 5.92
CA TRP A 67 -7.95 9.09 5.74
C TRP A 67 -7.76 10.60 5.94
N PRO A 68 -7.42 11.11 7.14
CA PRO A 68 -7.31 12.55 7.33
C PRO A 68 -6.17 13.15 6.50
N PHE A 69 -5.10 12.38 6.22
CA PHE A 69 -4.06 12.80 5.28
C PHE A 69 -4.61 13.11 3.88
N LEU A 70 -5.50 12.27 3.34
CA LEU A 70 -6.11 12.51 2.02
C LEU A 70 -7.19 13.60 2.01
N GLU A 71 -7.86 13.84 3.14
CA GLU A 71 -8.77 14.98 3.32
C GLU A 71 -8.02 16.32 3.24
N GLU A 72 -6.86 16.40 3.90
CA GLU A 72 -6.03 17.60 3.94
C GLU A 72 -5.29 17.83 2.61
N ASN A 73 -4.81 16.76 1.96
CA ASN A 73 -4.00 16.83 0.75
C ASN A 73 -4.81 16.43 -0.48
N LYS A 74 -5.74 17.29 -0.91
CA LYS A 74 -6.78 16.97 -1.92
C LYS A 74 -6.28 16.56 -3.30
N ASP A 75 -5.05 16.91 -3.64
CA ASP A 75 -4.46 16.56 -4.94
C ASP A 75 -3.67 15.25 -4.89
N TYR A 76 -3.43 14.72 -3.69
CA TYR A 76 -2.61 13.52 -3.53
C TYR A 76 -3.37 12.26 -3.88
N LYS A 77 -2.64 11.32 -4.49
CA LYS A 77 -3.04 9.94 -4.75
C LYS A 77 -2.12 9.01 -3.98
N VAL A 78 -2.70 8.01 -3.33
CA VAL A 78 -1.98 7.05 -2.49
C VAL A 78 -2.28 5.63 -2.92
N ILE A 79 -1.22 4.88 -3.16
CA ILE A 79 -1.28 3.42 -3.23
C ILE A 79 -0.61 2.87 -1.97
N LEU A 80 -1.39 2.23 -1.11
CA LEU A 80 -0.91 1.66 0.14
C LEU A 80 -0.59 0.17 -0.02
N PHE A 81 0.69 -0.18 0.05
CA PHE A 81 1.17 -1.55 0.19
C PHE A 81 1.22 -1.89 1.68
N HIS A 82 0.41 -2.87 2.08
CA HIS A 82 0.32 -3.29 3.48
C HIS A 82 0.79 -4.73 3.60
N TYR A 83 2.05 -4.87 4.00
CA TYR A 83 2.76 -6.12 4.13
C TYR A 83 2.65 -6.69 5.53
N PHE A 84 2.18 -7.93 5.63
CA PHE A 84 2.14 -8.71 6.86
C PHE A 84 3.27 -9.73 6.82
N TYR A 85 4.22 -9.61 7.72
CA TYR A 85 5.28 -10.60 7.87
C TYR A 85 4.69 -11.99 8.18
N PRO A 86 5.27 -13.09 7.71
CA PRO A 86 4.80 -14.44 8.03
C PRO A 86 4.72 -14.73 9.53
N GLU A 87 5.61 -14.13 10.33
CA GLU A 87 5.59 -14.23 11.79
C GLU A 87 4.50 -13.40 12.47
N ASN A 88 3.77 -12.56 11.73
CA ASN A 88 2.72 -11.72 12.28
C ASN A 88 1.56 -12.57 12.82
N LYS A 89 1.23 -12.35 14.10
CA LYS A 89 0.17 -13.09 14.82
C LYS A 89 -1.14 -12.32 14.94
N ALA A 90 -1.38 -11.33 14.09
CA ALA A 90 -2.61 -10.55 14.11
C ALA A 90 -3.82 -11.48 13.95
N PRO A 91 -4.80 -11.42 14.86
CA PRO A 91 -6.00 -12.23 14.76
C PRO A 91 -6.75 -12.01 13.43
N LYS A 92 -7.40 -13.06 12.90
CA LYS A 92 -8.13 -13.00 11.61
C LYS A 92 -9.16 -11.87 11.54
N ASN A 93 -9.82 -11.55 12.66
CA ASN A 93 -10.77 -10.43 12.73
C ASN A 93 -10.09 -9.05 12.59
N ARG A 94 -8.83 -8.89 13.04
CA ARG A 94 -8.04 -7.67 12.85
C ARG A 94 -7.61 -7.51 11.39
N ILE A 95 -7.17 -8.59 10.75
CA ILE A 95 -6.87 -8.58 9.30
C ILE A 95 -8.15 -8.26 8.50
N ARG A 96 -9.28 -8.85 8.87
CA ARG A 96 -10.58 -8.51 8.26
C ARG A 96 -10.94 -7.04 8.44
N LEU A 97 -10.67 -6.47 9.63
CA LEU A 97 -10.91 -5.06 9.91
C LEU A 97 -10.02 -4.16 9.04
N CYS A 98 -8.76 -4.51 8.80
CA CYS A 98 -7.89 -3.80 7.86
C CYS A 98 -8.52 -3.73 6.47
N ARG A 99 -8.88 -4.88 5.89
CA ARG A 99 -9.48 -4.96 4.56
C ARG A 99 -10.81 -4.20 4.47
N PHE A 100 -11.65 -4.31 5.50
CA PHE A 100 -12.89 -3.55 5.55
C PHE A 100 -12.62 -2.04 5.57
N THR A 101 -11.70 -1.59 6.42
CA THR A 101 -11.33 -0.17 6.52
C THR A 101 -10.78 0.35 5.20
N ALA A 102 -9.84 -0.36 4.59
CA ALA A 102 -9.30 -0.03 3.28
C ALA A 102 -10.40 0.10 2.22
N SER A 103 -11.33 -0.87 2.15
CA SER A 103 -12.45 -0.81 1.20
C SER A 103 -13.36 0.40 1.40
N LYS A 104 -13.47 0.93 2.63
CA LYS A 104 -14.20 2.16 2.91
C LYS A 104 -13.44 3.38 2.42
N LEU A 105 -12.13 3.44 2.64
CA LEU A 105 -11.29 4.52 2.11
C LEU A 105 -11.30 4.52 0.58
N GLU A 106 -11.16 3.35 -0.07
CA GLU A 106 -11.24 3.23 -1.54
C GLU A 106 -12.60 3.72 -2.07
N ALA A 107 -13.71 3.43 -1.38
CA ALA A 107 -15.02 3.93 -1.77
C ALA A 107 -15.18 5.45 -1.61
N ILE A 108 -14.56 6.03 -0.57
CA ILE A 108 -14.64 7.46 -0.25
C ILE A 108 -13.74 8.29 -1.16
N PHE A 109 -12.48 7.86 -1.32
CA PHE A 109 -11.44 8.59 -2.05
C PHE A 109 -11.28 8.15 -3.51
N GLN A 110 -11.97 7.09 -3.92
CA GLN A 110 -12.01 6.59 -5.29
C GLN A 110 -10.58 6.44 -5.87
N GLU A 111 -10.30 7.11 -6.98
CA GLU A 111 -9.02 7.05 -7.69
C GLU A 111 -7.83 7.64 -6.92
N ARG A 112 -8.06 8.20 -5.72
CA ARG A 112 -7.03 8.79 -4.86
C ARG A 112 -6.53 7.85 -3.77
N PHE A 113 -7.18 6.72 -3.53
CA PHE A 113 -6.69 5.72 -2.59
C PHE A 113 -6.87 4.31 -3.14
N GLN A 114 -5.79 3.55 -3.18
CA GLN A 114 -5.79 2.13 -3.53
C GLN A 114 -5.07 1.33 -2.46
N TYR A 115 -5.61 0.17 -2.11
CA TYR A 115 -5.03 -0.72 -1.11
C TYR A 115 -4.52 -2.04 -1.73
N VAL A 116 -3.28 -2.40 -1.37
CA VAL A 116 -2.63 -3.64 -1.79
C VAL A 116 -2.22 -4.42 -0.55
N TYR A 117 -2.98 -5.48 -0.25
CA TYR A 117 -2.68 -6.40 0.84
C TYR A 117 -1.64 -7.44 0.43
N LEU A 118 -0.57 -7.57 1.21
CA LEU A 118 0.51 -8.54 0.98
C LEU A 118 0.72 -9.40 2.24
N CYS A 119 0.74 -10.73 2.09
CA CYS A 119 0.92 -11.64 3.23
C CYS A 119 1.73 -12.90 2.92
N GLU A 120 2.20 -13.04 1.69
CA GLU A 120 3.03 -14.16 1.27
C GLU A 120 4.49 -13.73 1.25
N ASP A 121 5.39 -14.72 1.09
CA ASP A 121 6.81 -14.45 0.89
C ASP A 121 6.97 -13.44 -0.25
N ILE A 122 7.72 -12.35 0.01
CA ILE A 122 7.93 -11.27 -0.95
C ILE A 122 8.65 -11.77 -2.22
N ASN A 123 9.28 -12.96 -2.18
CA ASN A 123 9.84 -13.61 -3.37
C ASN A 123 8.77 -14.26 -4.26
N GLN A 124 7.59 -14.57 -3.72
CA GLN A 124 6.41 -15.02 -4.49
C GLN A 124 5.60 -13.84 -5.05
N PHE A 125 5.89 -12.62 -4.59
CA PHE A 125 5.25 -11.38 -5.01
C PHE A 125 5.33 -11.12 -6.51
N GLY A 126 6.46 -11.48 -7.13
CA GLY A 126 6.62 -11.46 -8.57
C GLY A 126 5.52 -12.25 -9.28
N ASN A 127 5.16 -13.43 -8.78
CA ASN A 127 4.09 -14.23 -9.37
C ASN A 127 2.70 -13.61 -9.17
N ILE A 128 2.45 -12.91 -8.06
CA ILE A 128 1.17 -12.20 -7.82
C ILE A 128 1.02 -11.01 -8.78
N ILE A 129 2.07 -10.21 -8.97
CA ILE A 129 2.08 -9.14 -9.97
C ILE A 129 1.95 -9.71 -11.38
N LEU A 130 2.66 -10.80 -11.70
CA LEU A 130 2.65 -11.48 -12.99
C LEU A 130 1.29 -12.14 -13.29
N GLN A 131 0.60 -12.73 -12.31
CA GLN A 131 -0.74 -13.29 -12.50
C GLN A 131 -1.81 -12.19 -12.63
N GLN A 132 -1.53 -11.00 -12.09
CA GLN A 132 -2.35 -9.81 -12.31
C GLN A 132 -1.86 -8.96 -13.51
N LYS A 133 -0.90 -9.46 -14.32
CA LYS A 133 -0.41 -8.82 -15.57
C LYS A 133 -1.46 -8.86 -16.67
N LYS A 134 -2.33 -7.88 -16.58
CA LYS A 134 -2.78 -7.03 -17.70
C LYS A 134 -3.48 -5.77 -17.17
N GLY A 135 -3.80 -5.74 -15.88
CA GLY A 135 -4.48 -4.61 -15.25
C GLY A 135 -3.71 -3.93 -14.12
N LEU A 136 -2.76 -4.56 -13.42
CA LEU A 136 -2.21 -3.97 -12.19
C LEU A 136 -1.36 -2.71 -12.45
N MET A 137 -0.38 -2.77 -13.35
CA MET A 137 0.41 -1.57 -13.72
C MET A 137 -0.44 -0.49 -14.39
N GLN A 138 -1.47 -0.88 -15.16
CA GLN A 138 -2.37 0.08 -15.76
C GLN A 138 -3.27 0.74 -14.69
N LYS A 139 -3.84 -0.03 -13.77
CA LYS A 139 -4.62 0.45 -12.61
C LYS A 139 -3.81 1.34 -11.66
N LEU A 140 -2.55 0.95 -11.39
CA LEU A 140 -1.62 1.73 -10.56
C LEU A 140 -1.25 3.07 -11.21
N LEU A 141 -1.26 3.15 -12.55
CA LEU A 141 -0.82 4.34 -13.28
C LEU A 141 -1.96 5.21 -13.85
N THR A 142 -3.19 4.67 -14.03
CA THR A 142 -4.27 5.40 -14.71
C THR A 142 -5.44 5.79 -13.82
N GLY A 143 -5.65 5.20 -12.63
CA GLY A 143 -6.86 5.41 -11.82
C GLY A 143 -8.17 4.90 -12.46
N GLU A 144 -8.24 4.80 -13.78
CA GLU A 144 -9.37 4.30 -14.54
C GLU A 144 -9.06 2.91 -15.13
N ILE A 145 -9.87 1.88 -14.85
CA ILE A 145 -10.57 1.04 -15.86
C ILE A 145 -11.83 0.41 -15.23
N ARG A 146 -13.00 0.84 -15.72
CA ARG A 146 -14.26 0.07 -15.71
C ARG A 146 -14.09 -1.17 -16.60
N VAL A 147 -14.16 -2.37 -16.04
CA VAL A 147 -14.14 -3.60 -16.85
C VAL A 147 -15.58 -3.93 -17.26
N ASN A 148 -15.95 -3.59 -18.49
CA ASN A 148 -17.05 -4.24 -19.21
C ASN A 148 -16.59 -5.67 -19.55
N ILE A 149 -17.16 -6.66 -18.88
CA ILE A 149 -16.97 -8.07 -19.24
C ILE A 149 -17.98 -8.39 -20.34
N LYS A 150 -17.51 -8.53 -21.58
CA LYS A 150 -18.30 -9.26 -22.59
C LYS A 150 -18.24 -10.74 -22.23
N GLN A 151 -19.42 -11.31 -21.96
CA GLN A 151 -19.65 -12.74 -21.92
C GLN A 151 -19.46 -13.31 -23.33
N ASN A 152 -18.69 -14.38 -23.43
CA ASN A 152 -18.89 -15.49 -24.37
C ASN A 152 -18.44 -16.75 -23.64
#